data_AF-A0AAN4ZAY2-F1
#
_entry.id   AF-A0AAN4ZAY2-F1
#
_cell.length_a   1.000
_cell.length_b   1.000
_cell.length_c   1.000
_cell.angle_alpha   90.00
_cell.angle_beta   90.00
_cell.angle_gamma   90.00
#
_symmetry.space_group_name_H-M   'P 1'
#
loop_
_entity.id
_entity.type
_entity.pdbx_description
1 polymer ?
#
loop_
_entity_poly.entity_id
_entity_poly.type
_entity_poly.pdbx_seq_one_letter_code
_entity_poly.pdbx_strand_id
1 'polypeptide(L)'
;LRVMVSFWRQLRFLLWKGVVVKKRQKIWLAIEVLVPILLFAIVALIRTSDFTDQHPTCHYASKAFTSAGLAPFLNGWLCFITNRCSQSPVTGDEQRLLGEGVQRSL
;
A
#
# COMPACT_ATOMS: atom_id res chain seq x y z
N LEU A 1 42.49 52.91 -15.49
CA LEU A 1 43.39 51.76 -15.22
C LEU A 1 42.55 50.50 -14.98
N ARG A 2 42.62 49.51 -15.87
CA ARG A 2 41.95 48.22 -15.68
C ARG A 2 42.91 47.30 -14.91
N VAL A 3 42.71 47.18 -13.60
CA VAL A 3 43.53 46.31 -12.76
C VAL A 3 43.28 44.86 -13.20
N MET A 4 44.24 44.25 -13.90
CA MET A 4 44.19 42.82 -14.23
C MET A 4 44.39 42.04 -12.93
N VAL A 5 43.27 41.63 -12.33
CA VAL A 5 43.28 40.71 -11.19
C VAL A 5 43.80 39.36 -11.71
N SER A 6 44.89 38.87 -11.12
CA SER A 6 45.44 37.55 -11.46
C SER A 6 44.36 36.46 -11.36
N PHE A 7 44.32 35.56 -12.35
CA PHE A 7 43.32 34.49 -12.49
C PHE A 7 43.13 33.68 -11.18
N TRP A 8 44.22 33.39 -10.48
CA TRP A 8 44.20 32.69 -9.19
C TRP A 8 43.45 33.45 -8.10
N ARG A 9 43.50 34.78 -8.12
CA ARG A 9 42.80 35.64 -7.15
C ARG A 9 41.31 35.68 -7.47
N GLN A 10 40.92 35.72 -8.74
CA GLN A 10 39.53 35.56 -9.17
C GLN A 10 38.95 34.18 -8.80
N LEU A 11 39.71 33.10 -9.04
CA LEU A 11 39.31 31.73 -8.70
C LEU A 11 39.07 31.56 -7.21
N ARG A 12 39.98 32.07 -6.37
CA ARG A 12 39.85 32.04 -4.91
C ARG A 12 38.63 32.82 -4.43
N PHE A 13 38.38 34.01 -4.99
CA PHE A 13 37.19 34.80 -4.66
C PHE A 13 35.89 34.09 -5.07
N LEU A 14 35.87 33.41 -6.22
CA LEU A 14 34.73 32.63 -6.68
C LEU A 14 34.43 31.44 -5.75
N LEU A 15 35.48 30.67 -5.40
CA LEU A 15 35.38 29.55 -4.47
C LEU A 15 34.93 30.01 -3.07
N TRP A 16 35.51 31.11 -2.57
CA TRP A 16 35.10 31.71 -1.30
C TRP A 16 33.62 32.13 -1.31
N LYS A 17 33.13 32.69 -2.43
CA LYS A 17 31.71 33.03 -2.59
C LYS A 17 30.83 31.79 -2.53
N GLY A 18 31.22 30.71 -3.21
CA GLY A 18 30.51 29.42 -3.19
C GLY A 18 30.47 28.80 -1.78
N VAL A 19 31.59 28.86 -1.05
CA VAL A 19 31.69 28.37 0.33
C VAL A 19 30.88 29.24 1.29
N VAL A 20 30.89 30.56 1.14
CA VAL A 20 30.11 31.49 1.97
C VAL A 20 28.60 31.36 1.69
N VAL A 21 28.20 31.16 0.43
CA VAL A 21 26.80 30.87 0.06
C VAL A 21 26.32 29.56 0.69
N LYS A 22 27.11 28.48 0.59
CA LYS A 22 26.80 27.21 1.27
C LYS A 22 26.80 27.34 2.80
N LYS A 23 27.73 28.13 3.38
CA LYS A 23 27.73 28.43 4.83
C LYS A 23 26.56 29.29 5.29
N ARG A 24 25.99 30.14 4.43
CA ARG A 24 24.78 30.94 4.73
C ARG A 24 23.50 30.13 4.54
N GLN A 25 23.51 29.12 3.66
CA GLN A 25 22.44 28.11 3.51
C GLN A 25 22.60 26.89 4.44
N LYS A 26 23.21 27.06 5.63
CA LYS A 26 23.20 26.03 6.69
C LYS A 26 21.78 25.57 7.02
N ILE A 27 20.82 26.49 6.99
CA ILE A 27 19.40 26.22 7.23
C ILE A 27 18.86 25.24 6.18
N TRP A 28 19.18 25.44 4.91
CA TRP A 28 18.74 24.56 3.82
C TRP A 28 19.36 23.16 3.92
N LEU A 29 20.66 23.07 4.21
CA LEU A 29 21.33 21.78 4.43
C LEU A 29 20.79 21.07 5.67
N ALA A 30 20.50 21.81 6.74
CA ALA A 30 19.86 21.25 7.92
C ALA A 30 18.46 20.72 7.59
N ILE A 31 17.63 21.47 6.85
CA ILE A 31 16.31 21.03 6.40
C ILE A 31 16.41 19.76 5.56
N GLU A 32 17.33 19.70 4.61
CA GLU A 32 17.50 18.54 3.74
C GLU A 32 17.92 17.26 4.49
N VAL A 33 18.59 17.40 5.64
CA VAL A 33 18.89 16.28 6.56
C VAL A 33 17.74 16.02 7.54
N LEU A 34 17.05 17.06 8.00
CA LEU A 34 15.95 16.94 8.97
C LEU A 34 14.72 16.29 8.34
N VAL A 35 14.43 16.58 7.08
CA VAL A 35 13.30 16.04 6.32
C VAL A 35 13.31 14.51 6.26
N PRO A 36 14.37 13.82 5.83
CA PRO A 36 14.38 12.36 5.82
C PRO A 36 14.25 11.78 7.24
N ILE A 37 14.90 12.37 8.24
CA ILE A 37 14.79 11.93 9.64
C ILE A 37 13.34 12.01 10.13
N LEU A 38 12.66 13.12 9.87
CA LEU A 38 11.27 13.33 10.27
C LEU A 38 10.34 12.36 9.55
N LEU A 39 10.57 12.11 8.26
CA LEU A 39 9.79 11.17 7.46
C LEU A 39 9.92 9.74 8.02
N PHE A 40 11.14 9.30 8.33
CA PHE A 40 11.38 8.00 8.97
C PHE A 40 10.70 7.89 10.33
N ALA A 41 10.76 8.93 11.16
CA ALA A 41 10.12 8.94 12.48
C ALA A 41 8.59 8.79 12.38
N ILE A 42 7.95 9.52 11.45
CA ILE A 42 6.50 9.43 11.23
C ILE A 42 6.10 8.02 10.79
N VAL A 43 6.82 7.44 9.82
CA VAL A 43 6.52 6.09 9.33
C VAL A 43 6.70 5.05 10.44
N ALA A 44 7.74 5.18 11.27
CA ALA A 44 7.95 4.31 12.42
C ALA A 44 6.79 4.40 13.43
N LEU A 45 6.32 5.61 13.74
CA LEU A 45 5.18 5.82 14.65
C LEU A 45 3.87 5.21 14.13
N ILE A 46 3.63 5.29 12.82
CA ILE A 46 2.47 4.66 12.18
C ILE A 46 2.59 3.13 12.27
N ARG A 47 3.79 2.58 12.08
CA ARG A 47 4.02 1.14 12.21
C ARG A 47 3.86 0.62 13.63
N THR A 48 4.29 1.39 14.64
CA THR A 48 4.07 1.02 16.05
C THR A 48 2.60 1.07 16.45
N SER A 49 1.78 1.83 15.74
CA SER A 49 0.32 1.79 15.83
C SER A 49 -0.20 0.58 15.05
N ASP A 50 0.24 -0.63 15.42
CA ASP A 50 -0.11 -1.89 14.78
C ASP A 50 -1.63 -2.10 14.72
N PHE A 51 -2.27 -1.62 13.64
CA PHE A 51 -3.61 -2.01 13.20
C PHE A 51 -3.56 -3.38 12.52
N THR A 52 -2.86 -4.34 13.14
CA THR A 52 -2.92 -5.72 12.68
C THR A 52 -4.22 -6.31 13.22
N ASP A 53 -5.33 -5.97 12.56
CA ASP A 53 -6.59 -6.64 12.76
C ASP A 53 -6.44 -8.08 12.25
N GLN A 54 -6.23 -9.01 13.18
CA GLN A 54 -6.21 -10.45 12.92
C GLN A 54 -7.62 -10.86 12.50
N HIS A 55 -7.88 -10.82 11.19
CA HIS A 55 -9.14 -11.30 10.64
C HIS A 55 -9.07 -12.84 10.59
N PRO A 56 -9.95 -13.56 11.31
CA PRO A 56 -10.04 -15.00 11.15
C PRO A 56 -10.36 -15.35 9.70
N THR A 57 -9.95 -16.54 9.25
CA THR A 57 -10.26 -17.04 7.90
C THR A 57 -11.76 -16.96 7.66
N CYS A 58 -12.16 -16.12 6.70
CA CYS A 58 -13.53 -15.81 6.39
C CYS A 58 -13.94 -16.51 5.09
N HIS A 59 -14.92 -17.39 5.18
CA HIS A 59 -15.48 -18.13 4.07
C HIS A 59 -16.81 -17.51 3.64
N TYR A 60 -16.91 -17.23 2.34
CA TYR A 60 -18.10 -16.72 1.69
C TYR A 60 -18.69 -17.81 0.79
N ALA A 61 -20.01 -17.92 0.78
CA ALA A 61 -20.70 -18.92 -0.05
C ALA A 61 -20.55 -18.59 -1.54
N SER A 62 -20.39 -19.64 -2.36
CA SER A 62 -20.31 -19.46 -3.82
C SER A 62 -21.64 -18.98 -4.39
N LYS A 63 -21.60 -18.00 -5.29
CA LYS A 63 -22.77 -17.53 -6.04
C LYS A 63 -22.76 -18.18 -7.41
N ALA A 64 -23.84 -18.89 -7.75
CA ALA A 64 -24.03 -19.39 -9.10
C ALA A 64 -24.23 -18.20 -10.06
N PHE A 65 -23.60 -18.26 -11.22
CA PHE A 65 -23.89 -17.35 -12.33
C PHE A 65 -25.13 -17.84 -13.10
N THR A 66 -25.76 -16.94 -13.87
CA THR A 66 -26.92 -17.28 -14.71
C THR A 66 -26.62 -18.40 -15.72
N SER A 67 -25.35 -18.60 -16.08
CA SER A 67 -24.88 -19.70 -16.93
C SER A 67 -24.96 -21.09 -16.29
N ALA A 68 -24.98 -21.17 -14.95
CA ALA A 68 -25.18 -22.43 -14.21
C ALA A 68 -26.67 -22.79 -14.06
N GLY A 69 -27.58 -21.96 -14.58
CA GLY A 69 -29.03 -22.11 -14.49
C GLY A 69 -29.69 -21.04 -13.63
N LEU A 70 -30.92 -20.67 -13.99
CA LEU A 70 -31.68 -19.60 -13.31
C LEU A 70 -32.10 -19.98 -11.88
N ALA A 71 -32.41 -21.25 -11.63
CA ALA A 71 -32.81 -21.75 -10.31
C ALA A 71 -31.69 -21.65 -9.25
N PRO A 72 -30.46 -22.18 -9.48
CA PRO A 72 -29.36 -22.00 -8.53
C PRO A 72 -28.88 -20.54 -8.43
N PHE A 73 -28.99 -19.78 -9.53
CA PHE A 73 -28.70 -18.34 -9.54
C PHE A 73 -29.61 -17.55 -8.59
N LEU A 74 -30.94 -17.70 -8.71
CA LEU A 74 -31.90 -16.99 -7.86
C LEU A 74 -31.79 -17.39 -6.40
N ASN A 75 -31.60 -18.69 -6.11
CA ASN A 75 -31.43 -19.18 -4.75
C ASN A 75 -30.16 -18.58 -4.09
N GLY A 76 -29.04 -18.57 -4.82
CA GLY A 76 -27.79 -17.96 -4.34
C GLY A 76 -27.88 -16.44 -4.17
N TRP A 77 -28.68 -15.76 -5.00
CA TRP A 77 -28.92 -14.33 -4.87
C TRP A 77 -29.77 -13.99 -3.66
N LEU A 78 -30.89 -14.70 -3.45
CA LEU A 78 -31.82 -14.47 -2.33
C LEU A 78 -31.20 -14.83 -0.98
N CYS A 79 -30.48 -15.95 -0.88
CA CYS A 79 -29.92 -16.41 0.39
C CYS A 79 -28.65 -15.67 0.81
N PHE A 80 -27.80 -15.26 -0.14
CA PHE A 80 -26.47 -14.71 0.17
C PHE A 80 -26.30 -13.23 -0.17
N ILE A 81 -27.39 -12.46 -0.31
CA ILE A 81 -27.31 -11.03 -0.68
C ILE A 81 -26.50 -10.19 0.32
N THR A 82 -26.49 -10.60 1.59
CA THR A 82 -25.80 -9.89 2.68
C THR A 82 -24.33 -10.25 2.84
N ASN A 83 -23.80 -11.22 2.06
CA ASN A 83 -22.42 -11.72 2.15
C ASN A 83 -21.94 -11.95 3.59
N ARG A 84 -22.68 -12.75 4.37
CA ARG A 84 -22.26 -13.09 5.73
C ARG A 84 -20.95 -13.88 5.73
N CYS A 85 -20.02 -13.45 6.57
CA CYS A 85 -18.76 -14.14 6.82
C CYS A 85 -18.99 -15.36 7.72
N SER A 86 -18.47 -16.51 7.33
CA SER A 86 -18.49 -17.74 8.12
C SER A 86 -17.06 -18.22 8.41
N GLN A 87 -16.82 -18.81 9.57
CA GLN A 87 -15.49 -19.31 9.94
C GLN A 87 -15.19 -20.71 9.39
N SER A 88 -16.23 -21.44 8.98
CA SER A 88 -16.15 -22.77 8.37
C SER A 88 -16.44 -22.68 6.87
N PRO A 89 -15.95 -23.63 6.06
CA PRO A 89 -16.31 -23.69 4.65
C PRO A 89 -17.84 -23.74 4.43
N VAL A 90 -18.31 -23.08 3.38
CA VAL A 90 -19.74 -22.88 3.05
C VAL A 90 -20.02 -23.21 1.59
N THR A 91 -21.15 -23.89 1.36
CA THR A 91 -21.64 -24.45 0.09
C THR A 91 -20.98 -23.87 -1.18
N GLY A 92 -20.13 -24.71 -1.79
CA GLY A 92 -19.45 -24.47 -3.06
C GLY A 92 -17.99 -24.00 -2.98
N ASP A 93 -17.42 -23.91 -1.78
CA ASP A 93 -15.98 -24.08 -1.58
C ASP A 93 -15.58 -25.57 -1.45
N GLU A 94 -16.51 -26.41 -1.01
CA GLU A 94 -16.45 -27.87 -1.06
C GLU A 94 -16.91 -28.44 -2.42
N GLN A 95 -16.53 -27.83 -3.55
CA GLN A 95 -16.91 -28.31 -4.90
C GLN A 95 -16.58 -29.79 -5.17
N ARG A 96 -15.68 -30.39 -4.38
CA ARG A 96 -15.40 -31.84 -4.41
C ARG A 96 -16.55 -32.71 -3.89
N LEU A 97 -17.43 -32.21 -3.03
CA LEU A 97 -18.55 -32.97 -2.43
C LEU A 97 -19.86 -32.82 -3.22
N LEU A 98 -20.07 -31.72 -3.94
CA LEU A 98 -21.30 -31.49 -4.73
C LEU A 98 -21.36 -32.36 -6.00
N GLY A 99 -20.23 -32.84 -6.52
CA GLY A 99 -20.19 -33.81 -7.62
C GLY A 99 -20.78 -35.18 -7.26
N GLU A 100 -20.75 -35.56 -5.97
CA GLU A 100 -21.31 -36.81 -5.45
C GLU A 100 -22.83 -36.72 -5.17
N GLY A 101 -23.37 -35.51 -5.04
CA GLY A 101 -24.79 -35.26 -4.73
C GLY A 101 -25.67 -35.09 -5.96
N VAL A 102 -25.15 -34.48 -7.04
CA VAL A 102 -25.88 -34.31 -8.31
C VAL A 102 -26.03 -35.64 -9.06
N GLN A 103 -25.06 -36.56 -8.92
CA GLN A 103 -25.16 -37.90 -9.50
C GLN A 103 -26.22 -38.79 -8.81
N ARG A 104 -26.67 -38.43 -7.60
CA ARG A 104 -27.70 -39.18 -6.86
C ARG A 104 -29.13 -38.67 -7.07
N SER A 105 -29.28 -37.55 -7.76
CA SER A 105 -30.58 -36.94 -8.09
C SER A 105 -30.93 -36.99 -9.57
N LEU A 106 -30.18 -37.80 -10.35
CA LEU A 106 -30.47 -38.20 -11.73
C LEU A 106 -30.74 -39.71 -11.78
#